data_AF-A0AAU8EKH9-F1
#
_entry.id   AF-A0AAU8EKH9-F1
#
_cell.length_a   1.000
_cell.length_b   1.000
_cell.length_c   1.000
_cell.angle_alpha   90.00
_cell.angle_beta   90.00
_cell.angle_gamma   90.00
#
_symmetry.space_group_name_H-M   'P 1'
#
loop_
_entity.id
_entity.type
_entity.pdbx_description
1 polymer ?
#
loop_
_entity_poly.entity_id
_entity_poly.type
_entity_poly.pdbx_seq_one_letter_code
_entity_poly.pdbx_strand_id
1 'polypeptide(L)'
;GLVGAMFSIVVLGCIVWAHHMFMVGLEFRSLVFFSSTTMVIGIPTGIKVFSWVYMLRGSWYNLMDPVFWWIIGFIFLFTIGGVTGI
;
A
#
# COMPACT_ATOMS: atom_id res chain seq x y z
N GLY A 1 -14.33 0.60 5.98
CA GLY A 1 -13.24 0.54 4.98
C GLY A 1 -11.88 0.39 5.63
N LEU A 2 -11.38 1.44 6.28
CA LEU A 2 -10.02 1.51 6.84
C LEU A 2 -9.64 0.33 7.76
N VAL A 3 -10.48 -0.03 8.74
CA VAL A 3 -10.18 -1.15 9.65
C VAL A 3 -10.02 -2.47 8.90
N GLY A 4 -10.92 -2.77 7.95
CA GLY A 4 -10.83 -3.96 7.11
C GLY A 4 -9.59 -3.96 6.20
N ALA A 5 -9.21 -2.80 5.67
CA ALA A 5 -7.99 -2.65 4.89
C ALA A 5 -6.71 -2.85 5.72
N MET A 6 -6.68 -2.40 6.98
CA MET A 6 -5.54 -2.67 7.87
C MET A 6 -5.44 -4.16 8.22
N PHE A 7 -6.58 -4.78 8.53
CA PHE A 7 -6.62 -6.21 8.83
C PHE A 7 -6.17 -7.06 7.64
N SER A 8 -6.63 -6.75 6.42
CA SER A 8 -6.23 -7.50 5.24
C SER A 8 -4.74 -7.33 4.91
N ILE A 9 -4.15 -6.14 5.09
CA ILE A 9 -2.70 -5.95 4.92
C ILE A 9 -1.91 -6.83 5.90
N VAL A 10 -2.34 -6.92 7.16
CA VAL A 10 -1.67 -7.78 8.16
C VAL A 10 -1.74 -9.26 7.75
N VAL A 11 -2.93 -9.75 7.39
CA VAL A 11 -3.11 -11.15 7.00
C VAL A 11 -2.34 -11.50 5.72
N LEU A 12 -2.46 -10.68 4.68
CA LEU A 12 -1.76 -10.91 3.40
C LEU A 12 -0.24 -10.74 3.56
N GLY A 13 0.21 -9.82 4.41
CA GLY A 13 1.63 -9.60 4.71
C GLY A 13 2.35 -10.85 5.21
N CYS A 14 1.66 -11.73 5.93
CA CYS A 14 2.22 -12.99 6.41
C CYS A 14 2.48 -14.02 5.29
N ILE A 15 1.89 -13.84 4.10
CA ILE A 15 1.87 -14.87 3.03
C ILE A 15 2.63 -14.41 1.77
N VAL A 16 3.33 -13.27 1.79
CA VAL A 16 3.99 -12.72 0.58
C VAL A 16 5.52 -12.77 0.60
N TRP A 17 6.16 -13.25 1.67
CA TRP A 17 7.62 -13.16 1.87
C TRP A 17 8.47 -13.64 0.67
N ALA A 18 7.99 -14.65 -0.06
CA ALA A 18 8.73 -15.27 -1.15
C ALA A 18 8.92 -14.34 -2.37
N HIS A 19 8.25 -13.19 -2.45
CA HIS A 19 8.52 -12.22 -3.52
C HIS A 19 9.94 -11.65 -3.48
N HIS A 20 10.63 -11.70 -2.33
CA HIS A 20 12.05 -11.35 -2.24
C HIS A 20 12.99 -12.45 -2.80
N MET A 21 12.45 -13.63 -3.13
CA MET A 21 13.20 -14.84 -3.46
C MET A 21 12.91 -15.36 -4.88
N PHE A 22 12.28 -14.55 -5.74
CA PHE A 22 11.87 -14.99 -7.08
C PHE A 22 13.02 -15.54 -7.95
N MET A 23 14.27 -15.13 -7.69
CA MET A 23 15.45 -15.56 -8.45
C MET A 23 16.17 -16.78 -7.86
N VAL A 24 15.64 -17.41 -6.80
CA VAL A 24 16.25 -18.60 -6.16
C VAL A 24 15.89 -19.90 -6.90
N GLY A 25 15.03 -19.84 -7.93
CA GLY A 25 14.62 -21.01 -8.72
C GLY A 25 13.33 -21.69 -8.22
N LEU A 26 12.34 -20.90 -7.78
CA LEU A 26 11.02 -21.39 -7.41
C LEU A 26 10.27 -22.00 -8.61
N GLU A 27 9.41 -22.98 -8.35
CA GLU A 27 8.51 -23.53 -9.37
C GLU A 27 7.52 -22.48 -9.91
N PHE A 28 7.06 -22.65 -11.15
CA PHE A 28 6.16 -21.70 -11.83
C PHE A 28 4.86 -21.42 -11.04
N ARG A 29 4.25 -22.45 -10.43
CA ARG A 29 3.02 -22.30 -9.65
C ARG A 29 3.22 -21.39 -8.45
N SER A 30 4.32 -21.58 -7.73
CA SER A 30 4.68 -20.74 -6.58
C SER A 30 4.96 -19.30 -7.02
N LEU A 31 5.66 -19.07 -8.13
CA LEU A 31 5.88 -17.73 -8.68
C LEU A 31 4.57 -17.00 -8.97
N VAL A 32 3.63 -17.65 -9.67
CA VAL A 32 2.32 -17.06 -9.99
C VAL A 32 1.52 -16.79 -8.70
N PHE A 33 1.55 -17.71 -7.74
CA PHE A 33 0.85 -17.54 -6.46
C PHE A 33 1.38 -16.33 -5.68
N PHE A 34 2.69 -16.25 -5.44
CA PHE A 34 3.29 -15.17 -4.66
C PHE A 34 3.27 -13.83 -5.39
N SER A 35 3.42 -13.82 -6.72
CA SER A 35 3.28 -12.61 -7.54
C SER A 35 1.86 -12.06 -7.46
N SER A 36 0.84 -12.89 -7.73
CA SER A 36 -0.57 -12.45 -7.64
C SER A 36 -0.97 -12.04 -6.22
N THR A 37 -0.57 -12.78 -5.20
CA THR A 37 -0.88 -12.45 -3.80
C THR A 37 -0.25 -11.12 -3.38
N THR A 38 0.98 -10.83 -3.83
CA THR A 38 1.65 -9.55 -3.54
C THR A 38 0.93 -8.39 -4.22
N MET A 39 0.48 -8.55 -5.47
CA MET A 39 -0.32 -7.51 -6.17
C MET A 39 -1.65 -7.22 -5.47
N VAL A 40 -2.31 -8.23 -4.89
CA VAL A 40 -3.58 -8.06 -4.17
C VAL A 40 -3.46 -7.11 -2.97
N ILE A 41 -2.28 -6.98 -2.34
CA ILE A 41 -2.03 -6.00 -1.26
C ILE A 41 -2.19 -4.55 -1.74
N GLY A 42 -2.05 -4.30 -3.05
CA GLY A 42 -2.30 -3.00 -3.65
C GLY A 42 -3.74 -2.50 -3.41
N ILE A 43 -4.72 -3.39 -3.34
CA ILE A 43 -6.14 -3.05 -3.16
C ILE A 43 -6.41 -2.39 -1.78
N PRO A 44 -6.14 -3.05 -0.63
CA PRO A 44 -6.36 -2.42 0.67
C PRO A 44 -5.45 -1.21 0.91
N THR A 45 -4.25 -1.19 0.33
CA THR A 45 -3.37 -0.02 0.37
C THR A 45 -3.98 1.16 -0.37
N GLY A 46 -4.54 0.93 -1.57
CA GLY A 46 -5.28 1.94 -2.33
C GLY A 46 -6.49 2.47 -1.57
N ILE A 47 -7.27 1.60 -0.93
CA ILE A 47 -8.41 2.00 -0.08
C ILE A 47 -7.96 3.00 1.00
N LYS A 48 -6.79 2.77 1.64
CA LYS A 48 -6.24 3.70 2.63
C LYS A 48 -5.89 5.04 2.00
N VAL A 49 -5.17 5.04 0.87
CA VAL A 49 -4.77 6.27 0.16
C VAL A 49 -5.99 7.11 -0.25
N PHE A 50 -6.99 6.50 -0.88
CA PHE A 50 -8.23 7.20 -1.23
C PHE A 50 -8.98 7.71 0.00
N SER A 51 -9.00 6.95 1.10
CA SER A 51 -9.63 7.40 2.35
C SER A 51 -8.92 8.64 2.93
N TRP A 52 -7.58 8.69 2.87
CA TRP A 52 -6.83 9.87 3.33
C TRP A 52 -7.08 11.10 2.47
N VAL A 53 -7.07 10.94 1.15
CA VAL A 53 -7.38 12.05 0.22
C VAL A 53 -8.81 12.57 0.44
N TYR A 54 -9.77 11.66 0.64
CA TYR A 54 -11.15 12.04 0.94
C TYR A 54 -11.28 12.79 2.27
N MET A 55 -10.56 12.34 3.31
CA MET A 55 -10.53 13.01 4.61
C MET A 55 -9.92 14.42 4.52
N LEU A 56 -8.82 14.58 3.78
CA LEU A 56 -8.16 15.88 3.59
C LEU A 56 -9.08 16.89 2.89
N ARG A 57 -9.84 16.44 1.89
CA ARG A 57 -10.81 17.29 1.16
C ARG A 57 -11.85 17.94 2.08
N GLY A 58 -12.28 17.23 3.13
CA GLY A 58 -13.28 17.72 4.09
C GLY A 58 -12.70 18.40 5.33
N SER A 59 -11.38 18.47 5.46
CA SER A 59 -10.70 18.99 6.65
C SER A 59 -10.35 20.47 6.54
N TRP A 60 -10.39 21.18 7.67
CA TRP A 60 -9.81 22.50 7.80
C TRP A 60 -8.32 22.35 8.13
N TYR A 61 -7.45 22.91 7.29
CA TYR A 61 -6.00 22.85 7.47
C TYR A 61 -5.36 24.23 7.41
N ASN A 62 -4.29 24.42 8.18
CA ASN A 62 -3.47 25.62 8.14
C ASN A 62 -2.30 25.39 7.17
N LEU A 63 -2.21 26.19 6.11
CA LEU A 63 -1.13 26.08 5.11
C LEU A 63 0.26 26.37 5.66
N MET A 64 0.36 27.05 6.81
CA MET A 64 1.64 27.31 7.47
C MET A 64 2.06 26.17 8.41
N ASP A 65 1.22 25.15 8.60
CA ASP A 65 1.56 23.99 9.42
C ASP A 65 2.51 23.05 8.64
N PRO A 66 3.75 22.83 9.11
CA PRO A 66 4.69 21.92 8.46
C PRO A 66 4.18 20.47 8.41
N VAL A 67 3.31 20.06 9.34
CA VAL A 67 2.75 18.70 9.37
C VAL A 67 1.83 18.46 8.17
N PHE A 68 1.07 19.47 7.74
CA PHE A 68 0.21 19.37 6.57
C PHE A 68 1.01 19.07 5.30
N TRP A 69 2.13 19.77 5.10
CA TRP A 69 3.03 19.54 3.97
C TRP A 69 3.70 18.16 4.02
N TRP A 70 4.06 17.70 5.22
CA TRP A 70 4.58 16.34 5.40
C TRP A 70 3.54 15.29 5.02
N ILE A 71 2.26 15.45 5.41
CA ILE A 71 1.18 14.52 5.06
C ILE A 71 0.97 14.46 3.54
N ILE A 72 0.95 15.61 2.84
CA ILE A 72 0.85 15.65 1.38
C ILE A 72 2.04 14.94 0.73
N GLY A 73 3.26 15.25 1.17
CA GLY A 73 4.49 14.63 0.68
C GLY A 73 4.50 13.12 0.91
N PHE A 74 4.06 12.67 2.09
CA PHE A 74 3.91 11.27 2.44
C PHE A 74 2.94 10.56 1.49
N ILE A 75 1.73 11.08 1.29
CA ILE A 75 0.73 10.45 0.39
C ILE A 75 1.29 10.35 -1.03
N PHE A 76 1.94 11.40 -1.53
CA PHE A 76 2.50 11.42 -2.88
C PHE A 76 3.64 10.40 -3.06
N LEU A 77 4.68 10.47 -2.22
CA LEU A 77 5.84 9.57 -2.30
C LEU A 77 5.45 8.12 -2.03
N PHE A 78 4.56 7.88 -1.07
CA PHE A 78 4.04 6.55 -0.77
C PHE A 78 3.27 5.97 -1.96
N THR A 79 2.49 6.79 -2.68
CA THR A 79 1.76 6.34 -3.87
C THR A 79 2.72 5.98 -5.01
N ILE A 80 3.71 6.83 -5.32
CA ILE A 80 4.69 6.54 -6.38
C ILE A 80 5.51 5.28 -6.04
N GLY A 81 6.04 5.19 -4.81
CA GLY A 81 6.78 4.01 -4.37
C GLY A 81 5.93 2.74 -4.39
N GLY A 82 4.66 2.84 -4.02
CA GLY A 82 3.70 1.74 -4.11
C GLY A 82 3.46 1.28 -5.55
N VAL A 83 3.28 2.20 -6.50
CA VAL A 83 3.09 1.86 -7.92
C VAL A 83 4.31 1.15 -8.51
N THR A 84 5.53 1.55 -8.12
CA THR A 84 6.75 0.86 -8.60
C THR A 84 6.96 -0.52 -7.98
N GLY A 85 6.33 -0.80 -6.83
CA GLY A 85 6.42 -2.10 -6.15
C GLY A 85 5.39 -3.13 -6.62
N ILE A 86 4.37 -2.70 -7.38
CA ILE A 86 3.38 -3.56 -8.04
C ILE A 86 3.94 -3.96 -9.41
#